data_AF-X6LCI5-F1
#
_entry.id   AF-X6LCI5-F1
#
_cell.length_a   1.000
_cell.length_b   1.000
_cell.length_c   1.000
_cell.angle_alpha   90.00
_cell.angle_beta   90.00
_cell.angle_gamma   90.00
#
_symmetry.space_group_name_H-M   'P 1'
#
loop_
_entity.id
_entity.type
_entity.pdbx_description
1 polymer ?
#
loop_
_entity_poly.entity_id
_entity_poly.type
_entity_poly.pdbx_seq_one_letter_code
_entity_poly.pdbx_strand_id
1 'polypeptide(L)'
;MKEFNSFNIIWKDKGKVPHKLSLNPFSMTLKQGFQHLQNQYQLYIHFIVGTNEVIYCKFVPNECSPSIELYMNAGDVLLRDIYKHSPHYPIIQVYWKIKCITMVPYKCTIAIERNNLPKSILSKDKIPLNEKPKFNPFLYKCDLHEVKIIQDNSTPVRLSIDNLLKSIFHEIIKNKYLCDLISEDDAANLRVHKEIKRKINYNKKNSNELILNDKILTILNELKTLYYDEIHKQMGYPLQLYHICAILLYCGKSCNVQFSRNQIQFKHHLWPFLDFCLQKGIYILHKHERREESEMELYCGLKNVRLENIKEIKAGYFISHVSTSDDIQVAQMFRSDQGCILHFHPSMRRTLISSCDVSWISPYEHEREILFARPFAFSNLSDQIHGELISWNAKVEREDESTQMILLTCAKYDTFLQQTIQISAGRNHSIDLNVVYLLLGLNICITACLSSFNKWKMKKGNVEKYKKRMEEFKKRRCCNHLVNLLSMFLFESNLLQVDDIEYATAHTVIFGLPFVENDKKII
;
A
#
# COMPACT_ATOMS: atom_id res chain seq x y z
N MET A 1 -17.92 -29.31 31.15
CA MET A 1 -18.45 -28.53 30.00
C MET A 1 -17.32 -27.89 29.17
N LYS A 2 -16.39 -28.67 28.58
CA LYS A 2 -15.18 -28.10 27.94
C LYS A 2 -14.85 -28.60 26.51
N GLU A 3 -15.71 -29.39 25.85
CA GLU A 3 -15.44 -29.90 24.49
C GLU A 3 -16.65 -29.84 23.53
N PHE A 4 -17.66 -28.99 23.78
CA PHE A 4 -18.90 -29.05 23.00
C PHE A 4 -18.84 -28.45 21.58
N ASN A 5 -17.74 -27.79 21.19
CA ASN A 5 -17.57 -27.19 19.85
C ASN A 5 -16.27 -27.64 19.17
N SER A 6 -16.25 -28.89 18.71
CA SER A 6 -15.13 -29.49 17.97
C SER A 6 -15.17 -29.24 16.45
N PHE A 7 -16.24 -28.62 15.96
CA PHE A 7 -16.38 -28.21 14.56
C PHE A 7 -15.61 -26.92 14.30
N ASN A 8 -14.57 -27.00 13.49
CA ASN A 8 -13.67 -25.89 13.22
C ASN A 8 -13.65 -25.54 11.74
N ILE A 9 -13.87 -24.27 11.43
CA ILE A 9 -13.60 -23.72 10.12
C ILE A 9 -12.14 -23.29 10.06
N ILE A 10 -11.45 -23.76 9.05
CA ILE A 10 -10.16 -23.26 8.61
C ILE A 10 -10.41 -22.30 7.46
N TRP A 11 -9.81 -21.11 7.53
CA TRP A 11 -9.74 -20.20 6.39
C TRP A 11 -8.32 -19.67 6.25
N LYS A 12 -7.95 -19.21 5.06
CA LYS A 12 -6.63 -18.67 4.80
C LYS A 12 -6.72 -17.19 4.48
N ASP A 13 -5.85 -16.40 5.10
CA ASP A 13 -5.73 -14.98 4.76
C ASP A 13 -4.98 -14.75 3.44
N LYS A 14 -4.71 -13.48 3.12
CA LYS A 14 -3.97 -13.10 1.91
C LYS A 14 -2.51 -13.62 1.89
N GLY A 15 -1.93 -13.90 3.06
CA GLY A 15 -0.60 -14.49 3.23
C GLY A 15 -0.62 -16.02 3.24
N LYS A 16 -1.78 -16.65 3.01
CA LYS A 16 -2.00 -18.11 3.10
C LYS A 16 -1.80 -18.66 4.52
N VAL A 17 -1.79 -17.80 5.54
CA VAL A 17 -1.73 -18.24 6.94
C VAL A 17 -3.09 -18.82 7.31
N PRO A 18 -3.14 -20.06 7.82
CA PRO A 18 -4.40 -20.68 8.23
C PRO A 18 -4.86 -20.11 9.57
N HIS A 19 -6.13 -19.72 9.62
CA HIS A 19 -6.84 -19.27 10.81
C HIS A 19 -7.92 -20.30 11.16
N LYS A 20 -8.20 -20.47 12.45
CA LYS A 20 -9.21 -21.41 12.95
C LYS A 20 -10.33 -20.67 13.64
N LEU A 21 -11.56 -21.11 13.37
CA LEU A 21 -12.78 -20.56 13.94
C LEU A 21 -13.70 -21.69 14.37
N SER A 22 -13.99 -21.80 15.66
CA SER A 22 -14.88 -22.82 16.19
C SER A 22 -16.33 -22.34 16.11
N LEU A 23 -17.22 -23.14 15.51
CA LEU A 23 -18.65 -22.87 15.42
C LEU A 23 -19.46 -24.04 16.03
N ASN A 24 -20.71 -23.77 16.41
CA ASN A 24 -21.66 -24.82 16.82
C ASN A 24 -22.49 -25.28 15.59
N PRO A 25 -22.25 -26.48 15.03
CA PRO A 25 -22.92 -26.90 13.82
C PRO A 25 -24.40 -27.25 14.04
N PHE A 26 -24.84 -27.46 15.28
CA PHE A 26 -26.20 -27.86 15.61
C PHE A 26 -27.17 -26.68 15.70
N SER A 27 -26.68 -25.48 15.98
CA SER A 27 -27.50 -24.27 16.14
C SER A 27 -27.23 -23.18 15.11
N MET A 28 -26.15 -23.31 14.32
CA MET A 28 -25.74 -22.29 13.36
C MET A 28 -26.07 -22.69 11.93
N THR A 29 -26.65 -21.76 11.17
CA THR A 29 -26.86 -21.90 9.72
C THR A 29 -25.61 -21.57 8.94
N LEU A 30 -25.53 -21.99 7.67
CA LEU A 30 -24.43 -21.60 6.78
C LEU A 30 -24.29 -20.08 6.67
N LYS A 31 -25.42 -19.36 6.55
CA LYS A 31 -25.48 -17.90 6.50
C LYS A 31 -24.93 -17.26 7.78
N GLN A 32 -25.35 -17.76 8.95
CA GLN A 32 -24.85 -17.27 10.24
C GLN A 32 -23.36 -17.56 10.41
N GLY A 33 -22.90 -18.75 10.01
CA GLY A 33 -21.48 -19.10 10.03
C GLY A 33 -20.65 -18.19 9.13
N PHE A 34 -21.14 -17.89 7.92
CA PHE A 34 -20.47 -16.98 7.00
C PHE A 34 -20.39 -15.56 7.57
N GLN A 35 -21.49 -15.05 8.14
CA GLN A 35 -21.49 -13.75 8.81
C GLN A 35 -20.49 -13.71 9.98
N HIS A 36 -20.41 -14.78 10.77
CA HIS A 36 -19.44 -14.86 11.87
C HIS A 36 -18.00 -14.85 11.35
N LEU A 37 -17.71 -15.62 10.28
CA LEU A 37 -16.42 -15.62 9.62
C LEU A 37 -16.05 -14.23 9.04
N GLN A 38 -17.02 -13.53 8.44
CA GLN A 38 -16.82 -12.17 7.93
C GLN A 38 -16.47 -11.19 9.06
N ASN A 39 -17.17 -11.26 10.20
CA ASN A 39 -16.88 -10.42 11.36
C ASN A 39 -15.47 -10.70 11.93
N GLN A 40 -15.07 -11.98 12.00
CA GLN A 40 -13.71 -12.36 12.41
C GLN A 40 -12.65 -11.86 11.44
N TYR A 41 -12.92 -11.96 10.13
CA TYR A 41 -12.04 -11.40 9.09
C TYR A 41 -11.89 -9.88 9.24
N GLN A 42 -12.97 -9.16 9.49
CA GLN A 42 -12.96 -7.71 9.72
C GLN A 42 -12.10 -7.33 10.92
N LEU A 43 -12.27 -8.01 12.06
CA LEU A 43 -11.47 -7.76 13.27
C LEU A 43 -9.98 -8.02 13.01
N TYR A 44 -9.66 -9.14 12.36
CA TYR A 44 -8.30 -9.49 11.99
C TYR A 44 -7.67 -8.43 11.08
N ILE A 45 -8.37 -8.03 10.02
CA ILE A 45 -7.85 -7.05 9.06
C ILE A 45 -7.76 -5.64 9.67
N HIS A 46 -8.67 -5.26 10.56
CA HIS A 46 -8.56 -4.02 11.32
C HIS A 46 -7.30 -4.01 12.19
N PHE A 47 -6.99 -5.13 12.85
CA PHE A 47 -5.76 -5.26 13.64
C PHE A 47 -4.49 -5.15 12.78
N ILE A 48 -4.47 -5.76 11.59
CA ILE A 48 -3.26 -5.80 10.75
C ILE A 48 -3.02 -4.49 9.99
N VAL A 49 -4.07 -3.83 9.49
CA VAL A 49 -3.93 -2.68 8.58
C VAL A 49 -4.88 -1.52 8.87
N GLY A 50 -5.58 -1.51 10.00
CA GLY A 50 -6.53 -0.45 10.37
C GLY A 50 -7.84 -0.44 9.58
N THR A 51 -7.98 -1.22 8.51
CA THR A 51 -9.19 -1.25 7.67
C THR A 51 -10.29 -2.08 8.33
N ASN A 52 -11.46 -1.52 8.60
CA ASN A 52 -12.59 -2.23 9.21
C ASN A 52 -13.89 -2.14 8.39
N GLU A 53 -13.89 -1.36 7.30
CA GLU A 53 -15.07 -1.25 6.44
C GLU A 53 -14.98 -2.26 5.30
N VAL A 54 -15.96 -3.17 5.21
CA VAL A 54 -16.05 -4.10 4.09
C VAL A 54 -16.66 -3.37 2.89
N ILE A 55 -15.94 -3.44 1.77
CA ILE A 55 -16.47 -3.08 0.46
C ILE A 55 -17.34 -4.26 0.02
N TYR A 56 -16.71 -5.41 -0.20
CA TYR A 56 -17.36 -6.61 -0.72
C TYR A 56 -16.77 -7.85 -0.03
N CYS A 57 -17.60 -8.86 0.26
CA CYS A 57 -17.14 -10.12 0.82
C CYS A 57 -17.99 -11.27 0.27
N LYS A 58 -17.37 -12.13 -0.54
CA LYS A 58 -18.03 -13.30 -1.16
C LYS A 58 -17.55 -14.58 -0.53
N PHE A 59 -18.49 -15.48 -0.29
CA PHE A 59 -18.20 -16.89 -0.10
C PHE A 59 -17.88 -17.56 -1.44
N VAL A 60 -16.93 -18.50 -1.46
CA VAL A 60 -16.51 -19.22 -2.68
C VAL A 60 -16.74 -20.72 -2.47
N PRO A 61 -17.98 -21.21 -2.69
CA PRO A 61 -18.42 -22.54 -2.24
C PRO A 61 -17.67 -23.70 -2.91
N ASN A 62 -17.38 -23.54 -4.20
CA ASN A 62 -16.67 -24.53 -5.01
C ASN A 62 -15.18 -24.65 -4.64
N GLU A 63 -14.61 -23.65 -3.97
CA GLU A 63 -13.24 -23.69 -3.42
C GLU A 63 -13.21 -24.13 -1.94
N CYS A 64 -14.36 -24.53 -1.35
CA CYS A 64 -14.43 -25.04 0.02
C CYS A 64 -14.18 -26.54 0.07
N SER A 65 -13.72 -27.05 1.23
CA SER A 65 -13.47 -28.47 1.43
C SER A 65 -14.11 -28.98 2.73
N PRO A 66 -15.11 -29.89 2.66
CA PRO A 66 -15.76 -30.37 1.44
C PRO A 66 -16.56 -29.24 0.75
N SER A 67 -16.83 -29.39 -0.56
CA SER A 67 -17.59 -28.40 -1.35
C SER A 67 -19.01 -28.27 -0.81
N ILE A 68 -19.53 -27.04 -0.78
CA ILE A 68 -20.88 -26.74 -0.29
C ILE A 68 -21.76 -26.01 -1.31
N GLU A 69 -21.38 -26.09 -2.59
CA GLU A 69 -22.07 -25.41 -3.70
C GLU A 69 -23.57 -25.74 -3.78
N LEU A 70 -23.93 -27.00 -3.52
CA LEU A 70 -25.33 -27.47 -3.54
C LEU A 70 -26.23 -26.79 -2.49
N TYR A 71 -25.64 -26.19 -1.45
CA TYR A 71 -26.39 -25.63 -0.31
C TYR A 71 -26.56 -24.11 -0.38
N MET A 72 -25.93 -23.43 -1.35
CA MET A 72 -25.97 -21.96 -1.44
C MET A 72 -27.35 -21.39 -1.78
N ASN A 73 -28.16 -22.15 -2.51
CA ASN A 73 -29.51 -21.74 -2.92
C ASN A 73 -30.60 -22.29 -1.99
N ALA A 74 -30.24 -23.13 -1.03
CA ALA A 74 -31.18 -23.88 -0.20
C ALA A 74 -31.70 -23.11 1.03
N GLY A 75 -31.45 -21.80 1.11
CA GLY A 75 -31.87 -20.95 2.23
C GLY A 75 -31.03 -21.16 3.50
N ASP A 76 -31.65 -21.01 4.68
CA ASP A 76 -31.00 -21.09 5.99
C ASP A 76 -30.73 -22.56 6.43
N VAL A 77 -29.87 -23.27 5.69
CA VAL A 77 -29.48 -24.65 6.01
C VAL A 77 -28.55 -24.68 7.22
N LEU A 78 -28.84 -25.55 8.20
CA LEU A 78 -27.98 -25.78 9.35
C LEU A 78 -26.66 -26.44 8.94
N LEU A 79 -25.56 -26.05 9.58
CA LEU A 79 -24.24 -26.65 9.31
C LEU A 79 -24.24 -28.17 9.54
N ARG A 80 -24.98 -28.67 10.53
CA ARG A 80 -25.15 -30.12 10.74
C ARG A 80 -25.70 -30.82 9.51
N ASP A 81 -26.64 -30.22 8.79
CA ASP A 81 -27.29 -30.88 7.66
C ASP A 81 -26.40 -30.94 6.44
N ILE A 82 -25.43 -30.03 6.35
CA ILE A 82 -24.37 -30.03 5.34
C ILE A 82 -23.29 -31.08 5.68
N TYR A 83 -22.86 -31.14 6.94
CA TYR A 83 -21.65 -31.88 7.31
C TYR A 83 -21.89 -33.20 8.06
N LYS A 84 -23.14 -33.59 8.39
CA LYS A 84 -23.45 -34.82 9.17
C LYS A 84 -22.91 -36.11 8.59
N HIS A 85 -22.68 -36.18 7.28
CA HIS A 85 -22.12 -37.34 6.59
C HIS A 85 -20.60 -37.25 6.36
N SER A 86 -19.97 -36.16 6.79
CA SER A 86 -18.51 -36.01 6.69
C SER A 86 -17.82 -36.89 7.74
N PRO A 87 -16.67 -37.51 7.42
CA PRO A 87 -15.91 -38.30 8.39
C PRO A 87 -15.60 -37.50 9.66
N HIS A 88 -15.78 -38.15 10.82
CA HIS A 88 -15.51 -37.58 12.16
C HIS A 88 -16.43 -36.44 12.62
N TYR A 89 -17.54 -36.14 11.93
CA TYR A 89 -18.52 -35.17 12.42
C TYR A 89 -19.05 -35.53 13.84
N PRO A 90 -19.19 -34.57 14.78
CA PRO A 90 -18.98 -33.12 14.64
C PRO A 90 -17.52 -32.65 14.85
N ILE A 91 -16.61 -33.55 15.21
CA ILE A 91 -15.17 -33.28 15.41
C ILE A 91 -14.44 -33.24 14.06
N ILE A 92 -14.72 -32.21 13.27
CA ILE A 92 -14.16 -32.04 11.93
C ILE A 92 -13.54 -30.64 11.74
N GLN A 93 -12.52 -30.58 10.89
CA GLN A 93 -11.99 -29.34 10.34
C GLN A 93 -12.43 -29.20 8.88
N VAL A 94 -13.16 -28.14 8.57
CA VAL A 94 -13.62 -27.84 7.21
C VAL A 94 -12.94 -26.57 6.71
N TYR A 95 -12.59 -26.52 5.44
CA TYR A 95 -11.98 -25.34 4.84
C TYR A 95 -13.02 -24.48 4.14
N TRP A 96 -13.09 -23.20 4.53
CA TRP A 96 -13.95 -22.20 3.90
C TRP A 96 -13.11 -21.16 3.17
N LYS A 97 -13.45 -20.91 1.90
CA LYS A 97 -12.84 -19.87 1.09
C LYS A 97 -13.75 -18.64 1.06
N ILE A 98 -13.19 -17.50 1.46
CA ILE A 98 -13.81 -16.18 1.32
C ILE A 98 -12.93 -15.26 0.47
N LYS A 99 -13.56 -14.36 -0.29
CA LYS A 99 -12.91 -13.28 -1.06
C LYS A 99 -13.46 -11.96 -0.53
N CYS A 100 -12.65 -11.22 0.22
CA CYS A 100 -13.10 -9.98 0.84
C CYS A 100 -12.16 -8.81 0.53
N ILE A 101 -12.76 -7.66 0.29
CA ILE A 101 -12.11 -6.38 0.02
C ILE A 101 -12.58 -5.42 1.10
N THR A 102 -11.61 -4.80 1.78
CA THR A 102 -11.86 -3.85 2.86
C THR A 102 -11.19 -2.52 2.54
N MET A 103 -11.68 -1.46 3.17
CA MET A 103 -11.08 -0.13 3.14
C MET A 103 -11.05 0.51 4.53
N VAL A 104 -10.28 1.58 4.61
CA VAL A 104 -10.29 2.48 5.77
C VAL A 104 -11.53 3.37 5.68
N PRO A 105 -12.33 3.51 6.74
CA PRO A 105 -13.46 4.43 6.76
C PRO A 105 -13.00 5.86 6.52
N TYR A 106 -13.81 6.64 5.79
CA TYR A 106 -13.48 8.02 5.45
C TYR A 106 -13.02 8.86 6.66
N LYS A 107 -13.67 8.71 7.82
CA LYS A 107 -13.33 9.44 9.05
C LYS A 107 -11.94 9.13 9.63
N CYS A 108 -11.35 8.00 9.25
CA CYS A 108 -10.01 7.56 9.66
C CYS A 108 -8.99 7.76 8.55
N THR A 109 -9.30 8.61 7.55
CA THR A 109 -8.39 8.97 6.47
C THR A 109 -7.86 10.38 6.63
N ILE A 110 -6.75 10.66 5.96
CA ILE A 110 -6.11 11.98 5.90
C ILE A 110 -6.20 12.57 4.48
N ALA A 111 -6.39 13.88 4.42
CA ALA A 111 -6.32 14.61 3.15
C ALA A 111 -4.87 14.63 2.64
N ILE A 112 -4.69 14.82 1.33
CA ILE A 112 -3.37 15.01 0.74
C ILE A 112 -3.03 16.49 0.58
N GLU A 113 -4.03 17.37 0.53
CA GLU A 113 -3.83 18.81 0.39
C GLU A 113 -3.28 19.41 1.69
N ARG A 114 -2.09 20.01 1.60
CA ARG A 114 -1.44 20.72 2.70
C ARG A 114 -1.67 22.22 2.53
N ASN A 115 -2.78 22.73 3.06
CA ASN A 115 -3.10 24.16 2.92
C ASN A 115 -2.23 25.08 3.80
N ASN A 116 -1.45 24.55 4.75
CA ASN A 116 -0.87 25.35 5.84
C ASN A 116 0.63 25.16 6.15
N LEU A 117 1.40 24.38 5.36
CA LEU A 117 2.85 24.29 5.62
C LEU A 117 3.58 25.45 4.93
N PRO A 118 4.43 26.21 5.64
CA PRO A 118 5.21 27.29 5.03
C PRO A 118 6.09 26.74 3.91
N LYS A 119 5.88 27.23 2.68
CA LYS A 119 6.79 26.98 1.57
C LYS A 119 8.10 27.71 1.87
N SER A 120 9.16 26.95 2.11
CA SER A 120 10.53 27.39 2.39
C SER A 120 10.75 28.06 3.75
N ILE A 121 11.45 27.34 4.63
CA ILE A 121 12.48 27.96 5.47
C ILE A 121 13.79 27.45 4.87
N LEU A 122 14.65 28.38 4.43
CA LEU A 122 16.05 28.04 4.15
C LEU A 122 16.65 27.47 5.44
N SER A 123 16.72 26.14 5.54
CA SER A 123 17.45 25.49 6.61
C SER A 123 18.92 25.88 6.48
N LYS A 124 19.42 26.59 7.48
CA LYS A 124 20.84 26.96 7.63
C LYS A 124 21.70 25.78 8.10
N ASP A 125 21.11 24.61 8.32
CA ASP A 125 21.86 23.44 8.75
C ASP A 125 22.44 22.76 7.52
N LYS A 126 23.76 22.96 7.33
CA LYS A 126 24.60 22.17 6.45
C LYS A 126 24.63 20.73 6.99
N ILE A 127 23.55 19.98 6.77
CA ILE A 127 23.61 18.52 6.85
C ILE A 127 24.59 18.10 5.76
N PRO A 128 25.60 17.25 6.05
CA PRO A 128 26.46 16.73 5.02
C PRO A 128 25.57 16.03 3.99
N LEU A 129 25.52 16.56 2.76
CA LEU A 129 25.01 15.83 1.61
C LEU A 129 25.92 14.60 1.46
N ASN A 130 25.59 13.53 2.18
CA ASN A 130 26.34 12.30 2.17
C ASN A 130 26.44 11.84 0.71
N GLU A 131 27.67 11.61 0.25
CA GLU A 131 27.94 11.15 -1.11
C GLU A 131 27.12 9.89 -1.41
N LYS A 132 26.10 10.05 -2.25
CA LYS A 132 25.35 8.92 -2.80
C LYS A 132 26.28 8.24 -3.81
N PRO A 133 26.54 6.93 -3.70
CA PRO A 133 27.46 6.21 -4.59
C PRO A 133 26.96 6.21 -6.04
N LYS A 134 27.84 6.02 -7.03
CA LYS A 134 27.48 5.82 -8.44
C LYS A 134 26.47 4.66 -8.54
N PHE A 135 25.27 5.00 -8.98
CA PHE A 135 24.04 4.28 -8.73
C PHE A 135 23.47 3.76 -10.05
N ASN A 136 22.85 2.58 -10.04
CA ASN A 136 21.96 2.19 -11.14
C ASN A 136 20.68 3.05 -10.99
N PRO A 137 20.43 4.02 -11.88
CA PRO A 137 19.41 5.09 -11.77
C PRO A 137 18.03 4.66 -11.31
N PHE A 138 17.66 3.41 -11.47
CA PHE A 138 16.26 3.03 -11.35
C PHE A 138 15.89 2.12 -10.21
N LEU A 139 16.84 1.66 -9.40
CA LEU A 139 16.47 0.77 -8.29
C LEU A 139 15.51 -0.31 -8.79
N TYR A 140 15.73 -0.93 -9.95
CA TYR A 140 14.65 -1.70 -10.58
C TYR A 140 15.01 -3.13 -10.90
N LYS A 141 13.99 -3.98 -10.75
CA LYS A 141 13.98 -5.33 -11.25
C LYS A 141 12.79 -5.47 -12.18
N CYS A 142 12.99 -6.01 -13.37
CA CYS A 142 11.87 -6.40 -14.25
C CYS A 142 11.31 -7.78 -13.88
N ASP A 143 12.16 -8.62 -13.29
CA ASP A 143 11.80 -9.99 -12.93
C ASP A 143 11.07 -10.02 -11.59
N LEU A 144 9.76 -10.33 -11.65
CA LEU A 144 8.91 -10.51 -10.48
C LEU A 144 9.36 -11.68 -9.59
N HIS A 145 9.96 -12.72 -10.17
CA HIS A 145 10.47 -13.86 -9.41
C HIS A 145 11.62 -13.44 -8.48
N GLU A 146 12.51 -12.58 -8.95
CA GLU A 146 13.57 -12.03 -8.09
C GLU A 146 13.00 -11.12 -6.99
N VAL A 147 11.98 -10.32 -7.28
CA VAL A 147 11.27 -9.53 -6.25
C VAL A 147 10.63 -10.45 -5.20
N LYS A 148 10.05 -11.58 -5.62
CA LYS A 148 9.52 -12.60 -4.69
C LYS A 148 10.63 -13.21 -3.84
N ILE A 149 11.78 -13.57 -4.42
CA ILE A 149 12.93 -14.08 -3.66
C ILE A 149 13.39 -13.06 -2.61
N ILE A 150 13.48 -11.78 -2.96
CA ILE A 150 13.81 -10.70 -2.02
C ILE A 150 12.78 -10.67 -0.89
N GLN A 151 11.48 -10.72 -1.22
CA GLN A 151 10.41 -10.70 -0.24
C GLN A 151 10.48 -11.91 0.70
N ASP A 152 10.63 -13.11 0.17
CA ASP A 152 10.66 -14.35 0.95
C ASP A 152 11.88 -14.40 1.89
N ASN A 153 13.03 -13.91 1.42
CA ASN A 153 14.25 -13.82 2.23
C ASN A 153 14.19 -12.68 3.28
N SER A 154 13.41 -11.64 3.03
CA SER A 154 13.28 -10.47 3.93
C SER A 154 12.11 -10.60 4.90
N THR A 155 11.19 -11.54 4.68
CA THR A 155 10.03 -11.75 5.55
C THR A 155 10.46 -12.60 6.75
N PRO A 156 10.33 -12.12 8.00
CA PRO A 156 10.73 -12.89 9.16
C PRO A 156 9.83 -14.13 9.33
N VAL A 157 10.30 -15.31 8.90
CA VAL A 157 9.51 -16.56 8.83
C VAL A 157 9.09 -17.10 10.22
N ARG A 158 9.68 -16.63 11.32
CA ARG A 158 9.63 -17.35 12.62
C ARG A 158 9.55 -16.50 13.89
N LEU A 159 9.30 -15.20 13.80
CA LEU A 159 9.25 -14.35 15.01
C LEU A 159 7.84 -13.98 15.40
N SER A 160 7.57 -14.05 16.70
CA SER A 160 6.35 -13.45 17.26
C SER A 160 6.37 -11.95 16.94
N ILE A 161 5.22 -11.44 16.48
CA ILE A 161 4.97 -10.02 16.24
C ILE A 161 5.36 -9.18 17.47
N ASP A 162 5.24 -9.77 18.67
CA ASP A 162 5.50 -9.13 19.95
C ASP A 162 6.96 -8.64 20.14
N ASN A 163 7.91 -9.08 19.31
CA ASN A 163 9.33 -8.73 19.43
C ASN A 163 9.90 -7.95 18.23
N LEU A 164 9.06 -7.40 17.36
CA LEU A 164 9.54 -6.68 16.16
C LEU A 164 10.37 -5.43 16.49
N LEU A 165 9.96 -4.62 17.47
CA LEU A 165 10.73 -3.42 17.85
C LEU A 165 12.13 -3.77 18.38
N LYS A 166 12.22 -4.81 19.23
CA LYS A 166 13.50 -5.35 19.70
C LYS A 166 14.36 -5.85 18.54
N SER A 167 13.74 -6.49 17.55
CA SER A 167 14.44 -7.04 16.39
C SER A 167 15.00 -5.94 15.49
N ILE A 168 14.26 -4.84 15.26
CA ILE A 168 14.78 -3.66 14.57
C ILE A 168 15.97 -3.08 15.33
N PHE A 169 15.85 -2.79 16.63
CA PHE A 169 16.96 -2.22 17.40
C PHE A 169 18.18 -3.14 17.41
N HIS A 170 17.98 -4.44 17.57
CA HIS A 170 19.04 -5.43 17.49
C HIS A 170 19.76 -5.40 16.14
N GLU A 171 19.00 -5.32 15.04
CA GLU A 171 19.51 -5.21 13.68
C GLU A 171 20.31 -3.91 13.46
N ILE A 172 19.79 -2.76 13.89
CA ILE A 172 20.49 -1.46 13.85
C ILE A 172 21.83 -1.55 14.61
N ILE A 173 21.83 -2.09 15.83
CA ILE A 173 23.04 -2.24 16.65
C ILE A 173 24.03 -3.22 16.00
N LYS A 174 23.53 -4.33 15.45
CA LYS A 174 24.34 -5.35 14.74
C LYS A 174 25.03 -4.74 13.53
N ASN A 175 24.35 -3.85 12.81
CA ASN A 175 24.86 -3.14 11.65
C ASN A 175 25.70 -1.89 12.01
N LYS A 176 26.05 -1.71 13.30
CA LYS A 176 26.92 -0.65 13.84
C LYS A 176 26.31 0.75 13.87
N TYR A 177 24.99 0.86 13.92
CA TYR A 177 24.27 2.14 13.98
C TYR A 177 23.62 2.40 15.35
N LEU A 178 24.27 1.97 16.44
CA LEU A 178 23.77 2.25 17.80
C LEU A 178 23.60 3.76 18.04
N CYS A 179 24.41 4.61 17.40
CA CYS A 179 24.29 6.07 17.44
C CYS A 179 22.89 6.58 17.05
N ASP A 180 22.19 5.90 16.16
CA ASP A 180 20.86 6.32 15.70
C ASP A 180 19.74 6.03 16.72
N LEU A 181 20.05 5.26 17.78
CA LEU A 181 19.10 4.87 18.82
C LEU A 181 19.28 5.63 20.14
N ILE A 182 20.35 6.44 20.26
CA ILE A 182 20.78 7.08 21.51
C ILE A 182 20.92 8.59 21.32
N SER A 183 21.29 9.31 22.38
CA SER A 183 21.50 10.76 22.34
C SER A 183 22.70 11.14 21.46
N GLU A 184 22.70 12.36 20.91
CA GLU A 184 23.83 12.87 20.14
C GLU A 184 25.12 12.96 20.98
N ASP A 185 25.00 13.33 22.27
CA ASP A 185 26.11 13.40 23.21
C ASP A 185 26.79 12.03 23.39
N ASP A 186 26.01 10.96 23.47
CA ASP A 186 26.52 9.59 23.61
C ASP A 186 27.01 9.00 22.28
N ALA A 187 26.50 9.50 21.15
CA ALA A 187 26.79 8.96 19.82
C ALA A 187 28.27 9.04 19.44
N ALA A 188 28.96 10.11 19.83
CA ALA A 188 30.37 10.34 19.48
C ALA A 188 31.37 9.46 20.26
N ASN A 189 30.96 8.84 21.38
CA ASN A 189 31.87 8.18 22.30
C ASN A 189 31.81 6.63 22.22
N LEU A 190 32.77 6.02 21.54
CA LEU A 190 32.87 4.56 21.40
C LEU A 190 33.00 3.80 22.75
N ARG A 191 33.52 4.43 23.82
CA ARG A 191 33.57 3.79 25.14
C ARG A 191 32.17 3.68 25.73
N VAL A 192 31.35 4.72 25.57
CA VAL A 192 29.95 4.75 26.00
C VAL A 192 29.12 3.68 25.28
N HIS A 193 29.38 3.42 23.99
CA HIS A 193 28.68 2.36 23.24
C HIS A 193 28.83 0.97 23.87
N LYS A 194 30.01 0.63 24.40
CA LYS A 194 30.23 -0.66 25.08
C LYS A 194 29.43 -0.74 26.38
N GLU A 195 29.38 0.34 27.13
CA GLU A 195 28.61 0.42 28.37
C GLU A 195 27.10 0.33 28.11
N ILE A 196 26.61 1.06 27.09
CA ILE A 196 25.22 1.01 26.65
C ILE A 196 24.83 -0.41 26.25
N LYS A 197 25.62 -1.09 25.41
CA LYS A 197 25.38 -2.49 25.01
C LYS A 197 25.25 -3.42 26.21
N ARG A 198 26.05 -3.22 27.27
CA ARG A 198 25.94 -3.98 28.52
C ARG A 198 24.62 -3.65 29.25
N LYS A 199 24.27 -2.37 29.38
CA LYS A 199 23.06 -1.92 30.08
C LYS A 199 21.77 -2.40 29.41
N ILE A 200 21.73 -2.48 28.08
CA ILE A 200 20.57 -2.97 27.31
C ILE A 200 20.60 -4.49 27.08
N ASN A 201 21.54 -5.21 27.69
CA ASN A 201 21.72 -6.65 27.54
C ASN A 201 21.81 -7.09 26.06
N TYR A 202 22.65 -6.43 25.27
CA TYR A 202 22.79 -6.75 23.85
C TYR A 202 23.48 -8.10 23.65
N ASN A 203 22.72 -9.11 23.23
CA ASN A 203 23.21 -10.40 22.80
C ASN A 203 23.19 -10.51 21.27
N LYS A 204 24.37 -10.64 20.63
CA LYS A 204 24.50 -10.72 19.16
C LYS A 204 23.64 -11.83 18.51
N LYS A 205 23.33 -12.91 19.23
CA LYS A 205 22.59 -14.07 18.71
C LYS A 205 21.09 -14.04 19.01
N ASN A 206 20.64 -13.28 20.01
CA ASN A 206 19.25 -13.31 20.47
C ASN A 206 18.69 -11.89 20.65
N SER A 207 17.78 -11.48 19.77
CA SER A 207 17.13 -10.17 19.87
C SER A 207 16.14 -10.06 21.04
N ASN A 208 15.59 -11.17 21.53
CA ASN A 208 14.57 -11.15 22.58
C ASN A 208 15.11 -10.71 23.95
N GLU A 209 16.41 -10.93 24.18
CA GLU A 209 17.14 -10.55 25.40
C GLU A 209 17.38 -9.04 25.50
N LEU A 210 17.21 -8.29 24.40
CA LEU A 210 17.40 -6.85 24.36
C LEU A 210 16.40 -6.17 25.29
N ILE A 211 16.91 -5.33 26.19
CA ILE A 211 16.11 -4.53 27.11
C ILE A 211 15.84 -3.17 26.45
N LEU A 212 14.56 -2.85 26.25
CA LEU A 212 14.12 -1.54 25.77
C LEU A 212 14.02 -0.59 26.97
N ASN A 213 14.95 0.35 27.07
CA ASN A 213 15.00 1.35 28.14
C ASN A 213 15.09 2.74 27.50
N ASP A 214 14.06 3.56 27.68
CA ASP A 214 13.92 4.89 27.06
C ASP A 214 14.84 5.97 27.65
N LYS A 215 15.44 5.72 28.82
CA LYS A 215 16.52 6.56 29.36
C LYS A 215 17.86 6.33 28.67
N ILE A 216 18.02 5.19 27.97
CA ILE A 216 19.25 4.81 27.27
C ILE A 216 19.05 4.93 25.76
N LEU A 217 17.96 4.33 25.27
CA LEU A 217 17.56 4.33 23.87
C LEU A 217 16.57 5.48 23.65
N THR A 218 17.11 6.70 23.57
CA THR A 218 16.33 7.94 23.54
C THR A 218 15.34 8.02 22.38
N ILE A 219 15.60 7.29 21.27
CA ILE A 219 14.66 7.14 20.16
C ILE A 219 13.28 6.66 20.63
N LEU A 220 13.19 5.87 21.70
CA LEU A 220 11.89 5.42 22.23
C LEU A 220 10.98 6.59 22.66
N ASN A 221 11.56 7.71 23.09
CA ASN A 221 10.79 8.91 23.45
C ASN A 221 10.25 9.62 22.20
N GLU A 222 11.06 9.69 21.13
CA GLU A 222 10.62 10.17 19.81
C GLU A 222 9.46 9.30 19.30
N LEU A 223 9.59 7.97 19.39
CA LEU A 223 8.53 7.05 18.95
C LEU A 223 7.23 7.21 19.74
N LYS A 224 7.30 7.40 21.06
CA LYS A 224 6.11 7.64 21.89
C LYS A 224 5.43 8.94 21.49
N THR A 225 6.20 10.00 21.26
CA THR A 225 5.69 11.29 20.84
C THR A 225 4.95 11.17 19.50
N LEU A 226 5.59 10.57 18.51
CA LEU A 226 5.00 10.31 17.19
C LEU A 226 3.79 9.37 17.25
N TYR A 227 3.78 8.39 18.16
CA TYR A 227 2.63 7.50 18.33
C TYR A 227 1.38 8.26 18.77
N TYR A 228 1.53 9.31 19.58
CA TYR A 228 0.42 10.15 20.04
C TYR A 228 0.19 11.39 19.16
N ASP A 229 0.84 11.47 18.00
CA ASP A 229 0.61 12.55 17.05
C ASP A 229 -0.86 12.62 16.60
N GLU A 230 -1.40 13.83 16.44
CA GLU A 230 -2.81 14.03 16.09
C GLU A 230 -3.15 13.44 14.71
N ILE A 231 -2.22 13.40 13.76
CA ILE A 231 -2.41 12.75 12.45
C ILE A 231 -2.56 11.24 12.63
N HIS A 232 -1.72 10.63 13.47
CA HIS A 232 -1.80 9.20 13.77
C HIS A 232 -3.10 8.83 14.50
N LYS A 233 -3.51 9.68 15.46
CA LYS A 233 -4.78 9.58 16.20
C LYS A 233 -5.99 9.73 15.28
N GLN A 234 -5.97 10.69 14.35
CA GLN A 234 -7.03 10.87 13.35
C GLN A 234 -7.21 9.59 12.51
N MET A 235 -6.12 8.91 12.17
CA MET A 235 -6.17 7.63 11.47
C MET A 235 -6.65 6.45 12.33
N GLY A 236 -6.81 6.63 13.64
CA GLY A 236 -7.20 5.59 14.59
C GLY A 236 -6.03 4.72 15.08
N TYR A 237 -4.83 5.29 15.16
CA TYR A 237 -3.60 4.62 15.58
C TYR A 237 -3.25 3.33 14.78
N PRO A 238 -3.27 3.35 13.43
CA PRO A 238 -3.05 2.14 12.64
C PRO A 238 -1.59 1.65 12.63
N LEU A 239 -0.63 2.49 13.03
CA LEU A 239 0.78 2.12 13.11
C LEU A 239 1.16 1.64 14.51
N GLN A 240 1.90 0.54 14.58
CA GLN A 240 2.58 0.09 15.78
C GLN A 240 3.91 0.85 15.93
N LEU A 241 4.49 0.87 17.14
CA LEU A 241 5.76 1.57 17.40
C LEU A 241 6.90 1.14 16.46
N TYR A 242 6.93 -0.14 16.07
CA TYR A 242 7.95 -0.64 15.14
C TYR A 242 7.74 -0.17 13.69
N HIS A 243 6.51 0.15 13.27
CA HIS A 243 6.26 0.78 11.97
C HIS A 243 6.77 2.23 11.98
N ILE A 244 6.40 2.99 13.01
CA ILE A 244 6.85 4.39 13.20
C ILE A 244 8.38 4.42 13.27
N CYS A 245 8.98 3.48 14.02
CA CYS A 245 10.43 3.36 14.14
C CYS A 245 11.12 3.12 12.79
N ALA A 246 10.57 2.22 11.98
CA ALA A 246 11.16 1.92 10.68
C ALA A 246 11.12 3.13 9.74
N ILE A 247 10.02 3.87 9.74
CA ILE A 247 9.87 5.11 8.96
C ILE A 247 10.84 6.18 9.49
N LEU A 248 10.92 6.40 10.80
CA LEU A 248 11.82 7.38 11.40
C LEU A 248 13.30 7.06 11.13
N LEU A 249 13.70 5.79 11.24
CA LEU A 249 15.06 5.34 10.92
C LEU A 249 15.41 5.56 9.44
N TYR A 250 14.44 5.37 8.55
CA TYR A 250 14.63 5.61 7.12
C TYR A 250 14.74 7.11 6.81
N CYS A 251 13.83 7.93 7.31
CA CYS A 251 13.76 9.35 6.95
C CYS A 251 14.85 10.17 7.64
N GLY A 252 15.09 9.92 8.92
CA GLY A 252 15.81 10.85 9.80
C GLY A 252 17.17 10.40 10.31
N LYS A 253 17.57 9.14 10.10
CA LYS A 253 18.74 8.57 10.78
C LYS A 253 19.81 8.08 9.80
N SER A 254 21.06 8.00 10.26
CA SER A 254 22.23 7.79 9.40
C SER A 254 22.30 6.39 8.78
N CYS A 255 21.71 5.38 9.44
CA CYS A 255 21.64 4.01 8.96
C CYS A 255 20.96 3.88 7.60
N ASN A 256 20.04 4.80 7.25
CA ASN A 256 19.34 4.78 5.97
C ASN A 256 20.31 4.74 4.79
N VAL A 257 21.42 5.50 4.85
CA VAL A 257 22.41 5.53 3.77
C VAL A 257 22.93 4.13 3.45
N GLN A 258 23.30 3.36 4.48
CA GLN A 258 23.79 1.99 4.28
C GLN A 258 22.67 0.99 4.01
N PHE A 259 21.49 1.21 4.59
CA PHE A 259 20.29 0.46 4.29
C PHE A 259 19.95 0.53 2.79
N SER A 260 19.76 1.72 2.24
CA SER A 260 19.50 1.92 0.81
C SER A 260 20.63 1.33 -0.05
N ARG A 261 21.91 1.61 0.28
CA ARG A 261 23.08 1.04 -0.41
C ARG A 261 23.02 -0.49 -0.48
N ASN A 262 22.66 -1.15 0.62
CA ASN A 262 22.54 -2.60 0.66
C ASN A 262 21.36 -3.10 -0.19
N GLN A 263 20.21 -2.42 -0.15
CA GLN A 263 19.04 -2.80 -0.97
C GLN A 263 19.33 -2.70 -2.47
N ILE A 264 19.97 -1.62 -2.91
CA ILE A 264 20.41 -1.45 -4.31
C ILE A 264 21.32 -2.59 -4.77
N GLN A 265 22.16 -3.09 -3.87
CA GLN A 265 23.06 -4.22 -4.11
C GLN A 265 22.41 -5.58 -3.88
N PHE A 266 21.08 -5.64 -3.75
CA PHE A 266 20.32 -6.86 -3.47
C PHE A 266 20.70 -7.56 -2.14
N LYS A 267 21.31 -6.84 -1.20
CA LYS A 267 21.70 -7.33 0.13
C LYS A 267 20.62 -7.09 1.19
N HIS A 268 19.37 -7.40 0.84
CA HIS A 268 18.20 -7.22 1.72
C HIS A 268 18.27 -8.03 3.02
N HIS A 269 18.90 -9.21 2.97
CA HIS A 269 19.09 -10.10 4.12
C HIS A 269 19.92 -9.47 5.27
N LEU A 270 20.57 -8.32 5.04
CA LEU A 270 21.25 -7.57 6.10
C LEU A 270 20.31 -6.71 6.94
N TRP A 271 19.11 -6.44 6.42
CA TRP A 271 18.10 -5.57 7.02
C TRP A 271 16.66 -6.16 6.97
N PRO A 272 16.45 -7.46 7.25
CA PRO A 272 15.13 -8.07 7.12
C PRO A 272 14.05 -7.39 7.97
N PHE A 273 14.38 -6.91 9.18
CA PHE A 273 13.38 -6.32 10.07
C PHE A 273 13.06 -4.89 9.70
N LEU A 274 14.07 -4.05 9.47
CA LEU A 274 13.87 -2.67 9.05
C LEU A 274 13.09 -2.63 7.72
N ASP A 275 13.48 -3.44 6.73
CA ASP A 275 12.82 -3.48 5.43
C ASP A 275 11.37 -3.94 5.52
N PHE A 276 11.10 -5.04 6.24
CA PHE A 276 9.75 -5.56 6.43
C PHE A 276 8.84 -4.55 7.14
N CYS A 277 9.31 -3.97 8.25
CA CYS A 277 8.51 -3.03 9.03
C CYS A 277 8.27 -1.71 8.28
N LEU A 278 9.26 -1.22 7.53
CA LEU A 278 9.12 -0.03 6.69
C LEU A 278 8.10 -0.25 5.57
N GLN A 279 8.23 -1.36 4.85
CA GLN A 279 7.29 -1.74 3.79
C GLN A 279 5.85 -1.85 4.33
N LYS A 280 5.66 -2.46 5.51
CA LYS A 280 4.35 -2.56 6.16
C LYS A 280 3.81 -1.20 6.60
N GLY A 281 4.65 -0.36 7.19
CA GLY A 281 4.27 1.00 7.60
C GLY A 281 3.75 1.82 6.43
N ILE A 282 4.50 1.85 5.31
CA ILE A 282 4.09 2.56 4.09
C ILE A 282 2.79 1.98 3.53
N TYR A 283 2.66 0.65 3.48
CA TYR A 283 1.43 0.00 2.99
C TYR A 283 0.19 0.33 3.84
N ILE A 284 0.36 0.45 5.16
CA ILE A 284 -0.74 0.85 6.05
C ILE A 284 -1.11 2.30 5.76
N LEU A 285 -0.17 3.24 5.84
CA LEU A 285 -0.42 4.66 5.60
C LEU A 285 -1.03 4.95 4.22
N HIS A 286 -0.56 4.23 3.19
CA HIS A 286 -1.10 4.28 1.84
C HIS A 286 -2.63 4.08 1.76
N LYS A 287 -3.20 3.25 2.65
CA LYS A 287 -4.64 3.02 2.70
C LYS A 287 -5.41 4.12 3.44
N HIS A 288 -4.74 4.77 4.38
CA HIS A 288 -5.30 5.86 5.18
C HIS A 288 -5.25 7.21 4.45
N GLU A 289 -4.47 7.34 3.37
CA GLU A 289 -4.48 8.54 2.54
C GLU A 289 -5.59 8.55 1.49
N ARG A 290 -6.20 9.73 1.27
CA ARG A 290 -7.16 10.00 0.19
C ARG A 290 -6.48 10.26 -1.16
N ARG A 291 -5.64 9.31 -1.60
CA ARG A 291 -4.88 9.35 -2.86
C ARG A 291 -5.73 9.48 -4.11
N GLU A 292 -6.95 8.97 -4.07
CA GLU A 292 -7.94 9.12 -5.13
C GLU A 292 -8.30 10.57 -5.43
N GLU A 293 -8.15 11.48 -4.45
CA GLU A 293 -8.42 12.91 -4.54
C GLU A 293 -7.19 13.73 -5.00
N SER A 294 -6.02 13.11 -5.16
CA SER A 294 -4.77 13.83 -5.43
C SER A 294 -4.39 13.81 -6.91
N GLU A 295 -4.01 14.99 -7.40
CA GLU A 295 -3.34 15.21 -8.71
C GLU A 295 -1.86 15.59 -8.54
N MET A 296 -1.29 15.31 -7.37
CA MET A 296 0.06 15.73 -6.99
C MET A 296 1.13 15.00 -7.82
N GLU A 297 1.95 15.79 -8.50
CA GLU A 297 3.21 15.37 -9.09
C GLU A 297 4.29 15.29 -8.00
N LEU A 298 5.20 14.32 -8.11
CA LEU A 298 6.32 14.18 -7.16
C LEU A 298 7.67 14.14 -7.86
N TYR A 299 8.71 14.48 -7.12
CA TYR A 299 10.06 14.63 -7.63
C TYR A 299 11.08 13.97 -6.71
N CYS A 300 12.11 13.36 -7.29
CA CYS A 300 13.28 12.84 -6.58
C CYS A 300 14.56 13.24 -7.29
N GLY A 301 15.46 13.91 -6.58
CA GLY A 301 16.78 14.30 -7.08
C GLY A 301 17.82 13.21 -6.90
N LEU A 302 18.51 12.85 -7.99
CA LEU A 302 19.61 11.90 -8.01
C LEU A 302 20.90 12.59 -8.44
N LYS A 303 21.79 12.85 -7.47
CA LYS A 303 23.11 13.45 -7.70
C LYS A 303 24.01 12.55 -8.55
N ASN A 304 24.68 13.11 -9.55
CA ASN A 304 25.67 12.43 -10.40
C ASN A 304 25.13 11.17 -11.13
N VAL A 305 23.82 11.15 -11.41
CA VAL A 305 23.16 10.08 -12.14
C VAL A 305 22.66 10.65 -13.46
N ARG A 306 23.05 10.04 -14.60
CA ARG A 306 22.55 10.37 -15.93
C ARG A 306 22.46 9.09 -16.75
N LEU A 307 21.41 8.97 -17.56
CA LEU A 307 21.21 7.81 -18.42
C LEU A 307 21.77 8.07 -19.80
N GLU A 308 22.70 7.21 -20.20
CA GLU A 308 23.24 7.21 -21.55
C GLU A 308 22.22 6.64 -22.56
N ASN A 309 21.44 5.63 -22.15
CA ASN A 309 20.45 4.99 -23.00
C ASN A 309 19.16 4.66 -22.25
N ILE A 310 18.16 5.54 -22.37
CA ILE A 310 16.84 5.35 -21.74
C ILE A 310 16.14 4.06 -22.22
N LYS A 311 16.43 3.59 -23.44
CA LYS A 311 15.76 2.41 -24.02
C LYS A 311 16.10 1.11 -23.28
N GLU A 312 17.14 1.12 -22.44
CA GLU A 312 17.48 0.00 -21.56
C GLU A 312 16.56 -0.12 -20.35
N ILE A 313 15.86 0.97 -20.01
CA ILE A 313 14.89 0.95 -18.92
C ILE A 313 13.61 0.32 -19.44
N LYS A 314 13.25 -0.76 -18.76
CA LYS A 314 12.01 -1.49 -19.00
C LYS A 314 11.07 -1.23 -17.84
N ALA A 315 9.81 -1.60 -18.03
CA ALA A 315 8.85 -1.69 -16.94
C ALA A 315 9.49 -2.44 -15.76
N GLY A 316 9.36 -1.88 -14.56
CA GLY A 316 10.14 -2.32 -13.42
C GLY A 316 9.43 -2.19 -12.09
N TYR A 317 10.05 -2.81 -11.09
CA TYR A 317 9.66 -2.75 -9.68
C TYR A 317 10.77 -2.09 -8.88
N PHE A 318 10.43 -1.23 -7.92
CA PHE A 318 11.44 -0.70 -7.01
C PHE A 318 12.10 -1.83 -6.19
N ILE A 319 13.43 -1.86 -6.15
CA ILE A 319 14.27 -2.76 -5.34
C ILE A 319 14.62 -2.11 -4.00
N SER A 320 14.37 -0.81 -3.83
CA SER A 320 14.51 -0.09 -2.56
C SER A 320 13.35 0.88 -2.41
N HIS A 321 13.10 1.35 -1.20
CA HIS A 321 12.14 2.42 -0.96
C HIS A 321 12.65 3.73 -1.58
N VAL A 322 11.75 4.59 -2.04
CA VAL A 322 12.11 5.83 -2.73
C VAL A 322 11.48 7.02 -2.03
N SER A 323 12.32 7.97 -1.61
CA SER A 323 11.91 9.24 -1.04
C SER A 323 11.71 10.28 -2.14
N THR A 324 10.59 11.02 -2.05
CA THR A 324 10.14 12.00 -3.04
C THR A 324 9.57 13.23 -2.34
N SER A 325 9.48 14.35 -3.05
CA SER A 325 8.86 15.58 -2.59
C SER A 325 7.88 16.09 -3.63
N ASP A 326 6.82 16.78 -3.21
CA ASP A 326 5.95 17.53 -4.12
C ASP A 326 6.49 18.94 -4.42
N ASP A 327 7.67 19.28 -3.88
CA ASP A 327 8.43 20.47 -4.22
C ASP A 327 9.62 20.10 -5.12
N ILE A 328 9.56 20.53 -6.38
CA ILE A 328 10.63 20.32 -7.35
C ILE A 328 11.96 20.97 -6.90
N GLN A 329 11.93 22.03 -6.10
CA GLN A 329 13.15 22.69 -5.60
C GLN A 329 13.91 21.76 -4.66
N VAL A 330 13.21 20.99 -3.82
CA VAL A 330 13.81 19.97 -2.97
C VAL A 330 14.53 18.93 -3.83
N ALA A 331 13.89 18.44 -4.90
CA ALA A 331 14.53 17.52 -5.83
C ALA A 331 15.75 18.14 -6.54
N GLN A 332 15.70 19.42 -6.91
CA GLN A 332 16.85 20.13 -7.49
C GLN A 332 18.02 20.23 -6.51
N MET A 333 17.76 20.48 -5.22
CA MET A 333 18.80 20.48 -4.18
C MET A 333 19.50 19.12 -4.09
N PHE A 334 18.73 18.01 -4.10
CA PHE A 334 19.30 16.66 -4.06
C PHE A 334 19.98 16.22 -5.35
N ARG A 335 19.59 16.78 -6.50
CA ARG A 335 20.29 16.60 -7.78
C ARG A 335 21.68 17.26 -7.76
N SER A 336 21.91 18.29 -6.93
CA SER A 336 23.14 19.12 -6.93
C SER A 336 23.28 19.87 -8.26
N ASP A 337 24.49 19.99 -8.83
CA ASP A 337 24.75 20.75 -10.07
C ASP A 337 24.53 19.93 -11.35
N GLN A 338 24.65 18.60 -11.23
CA GLN A 338 24.59 17.64 -12.32
C GLN A 338 23.89 16.36 -11.86
N GLY A 339 22.93 15.87 -12.64
CA GLY A 339 22.28 14.60 -12.32
C GLY A 339 20.92 14.42 -12.97
N CYS A 340 20.08 13.62 -12.31
CA CYS A 340 18.76 13.23 -12.79
C CYS A 340 17.69 13.69 -11.80
N ILE A 341 16.54 14.10 -12.33
CA ILE A 341 15.31 14.27 -11.55
C ILE A 341 14.32 13.23 -12.03
N LEU A 342 13.90 12.35 -11.13
CA LEU A 342 12.75 11.49 -11.36
C LEU A 342 11.48 12.30 -11.09
N HIS A 343 10.60 12.38 -12.07
CA HIS A 343 9.28 13.00 -12.00
C HIS A 343 8.24 11.88 -11.96
N PHE A 344 7.40 11.83 -10.93
CA PHE A 344 6.42 10.77 -10.72
C PHE A 344 5.04 11.31 -11.02
N HIS A 345 4.46 10.81 -12.11
CA HIS A 345 3.09 11.09 -12.51
C HIS A 345 2.09 10.70 -11.40
N PRO A 346 0.93 11.38 -11.23
CA PRO A 346 -0.02 11.07 -10.16
C PRO A 346 -0.54 9.63 -10.22
N SER A 347 -0.52 9.02 -11.41
CA SER A 347 -0.86 7.60 -11.59
C SER A 347 0.00 6.65 -10.74
N MET A 348 1.21 7.06 -10.34
CA MET A 348 2.08 6.31 -9.43
C MET A 348 1.51 6.21 -8.01
N ARG A 349 0.80 7.22 -7.51
CA ARG A 349 0.17 7.18 -6.18
C ARG A 349 -1.25 6.66 -6.18
N ARG A 350 -1.98 6.92 -7.27
CA ARG A 350 -3.40 6.57 -7.39
C ARG A 350 -3.61 5.07 -7.59
N THR A 351 -2.60 4.33 -8.03
CA THR A 351 -2.67 2.88 -8.31
C THR A 351 -2.02 2.02 -7.21
N LEU A 352 -1.82 0.73 -7.41
CA LEU A 352 -1.40 -0.20 -6.33
C LEU A 352 0.07 -0.08 -5.89
N ILE A 353 0.84 0.86 -6.47
CA ILE A 353 2.18 1.19 -5.98
C ILE A 353 2.03 1.92 -4.65
N SER A 354 2.46 1.25 -3.57
CA SER A 354 2.28 1.75 -2.21
C SER A 354 3.16 2.97 -1.96
N SER A 355 2.52 4.05 -1.52
CA SER A 355 3.16 5.32 -1.17
C SER A 355 2.43 6.00 -0.03
N CYS A 356 3.14 6.81 0.75
CA CYS A 356 2.55 7.64 1.80
C CYS A 356 3.37 8.90 2.07
N ASP A 357 2.68 9.95 2.47
CA ASP A 357 3.18 11.12 3.16
C ASP A 357 3.67 10.76 4.57
N VAL A 358 4.96 10.99 4.80
CA VAL A 358 5.61 10.75 6.09
C VAL A 358 6.12 12.04 6.72
N SER A 359 5.71 13.20 6.21
CA SER A 359 6.20 14.49 6.70
C SER A 359 5.92 14.75 8.18
N TRP A 360 4.93 14.08 8.76
CA TRP A 360 4.63 14.13 10.19
C TRP A 360 5.49 13.19 11.05
N ILE A 361 6.26 12.28 10.42
CA ILE A 361 7.26 11.41 11.07
C ILE A 361 8.68 11.90 10.76
N SER A 362 8.92 12.37 9.54
CA SER A 362 10.22 12.82 9.07
C SER A 362 10.66 14.06 9.85
N PRO A 363 11.93 14.14 10.32
CA PRO A 363 12.42 15.31 11.01
C PRO A 363 12.64 16.52 10.07
N TYR A 364 12.53 16.33 8.75
CA TYR A 364 12.77 17.35 7.73
C TYR A 364 11.47 17.90 7.15
N GLU A 365 10.72 18.67 7.94
CA GLU A 365 9.40 19.18 7.57
C GLU A 365 9.37 19.89 6.19
N HIS A 366 10.44 20.63 5.88
CA HIS A 366 10.60 21.38 4.63
C HIS A 366 10.73 20.50 3.38
N GLU A 367 11.19 19.26 3.52
CA GLU A 367 11.32 18.33 2.38
C GLU A 367 9.97 17.78 1.94
N ARG A 368 8.96 17.87 2.82
CA ARG A 368 7.59 17.40 2.56
C ARG A 368 7.55 15.94 2.11
N GLU A 369 8.41 15.12 2.70
CA GLU A 369 8.75 13.78 2.26
C GLU A 369 7.53 12.85 2.06
N ILE A 370 7.51 12.21 0.89
CA ILE A 370 6.59 11.16 0.50
C ILE A 370 7.40 9.93 0.10
N LEU A 371 7.13 8.80 0.73
CA LEU A 371 7.82 7.54 0.48
C LEU A 371 7.02 6.64 -0.44
N PHE A 372 7.69 6.07 -1.43
CA PHE A 372 7.25 4.88 -2.15
C PHE A 372 7.90 3.63 -1.56
N ALA A 373 7.09 2.60 -1.31
CA ALA A 373 7.61 1.31 -0.90
C ALA A 373 8.08 0.50 -2.10
N ARG A 374 9.09 -0.35 -1.86
CA ARG A 374 9.32 -1.49 -2.76
C ARG A 374 8.08 -2.41 -2.77
N PRO A 375 7.77 -3.10 -3.89
CA PRO A 375 6.51 -3.81 -4.02
C PRO A 375 6.41 -5.01 -3.08
N PHE A 376 5.18 -5.25 -2.62
CA PHE A 376 4.83 -6.45 -1.88
C PHE A 376 4.44 -7.54 -2.86
N ALA A 377 5.23 -8.61 -2.96
CA ALA A 377 4.84 -9.76 -3.75
C ALA A 377 3.71 -10.53 -3.04
N PHE A 378 2.45 -10.15 -3.30
CA PHE A 378 1.29 -10.85 -2.74
C PHE A 378 1.24 -12.28 -3.28
N SER A 379 1.25 -13.30 -2.43
CA SER A 379 1.29 -14.70 -2.86
C SER A 379 0.03 -15.21 -3.59
N ASN A 380 -0.97 -14.35 -3.80
CA ASN A 380 -2.32 -14.67 -4.28
C ASN A 380 -2.74 -14.01 -5.61
N LEU A 381 -1.95 -13.10 -6.19
CA LEU A 381 -2.22 -12.62 -7.55
C LEU A 381 -1.35 -13.40 -8.53
N SER A 382 -1.86 -13.65 -9.73
CA SER A 382 -1.05 -14.23 -10.80
C SER A 382 0.10 -13.28 -11.15
N ASP A 383 1.18 -13.83 -11.68
CA ASP A 383 2.38 -13.07 -12.02
C ASP A 383 2.10 -11.99 -13.06
N GLN A 384 1.15 -12.24 -13.96
CA GLN A 384 0.64 -11.27 -14.92
C GLN A 384 -0.10 -10.11 -14.23
N ILE A 385 -1.02 -10.40 -13.30
CA ILE A 385 -1.79 -9.38 -12.59
C ILE A 385 -0.87 -8.55 -11.68
N HIS A 386 0.17 -9.16 -11.11
CA HIS A 386 1.21 -8.41 -10.40
C HIS A 386 2.01 -7.49 -11.32
N GLY A 387 2.46 -8.03 -12.46
CA GLY A 387 3.15 -7.28 -13.51
C GLY A 387 2.46 -5.99 -13.86
N GLU A 388 1.17 -6.05 -14.13
CA GLU A 388 0.42 -4.90 -14.62
C GLU A 388 0.07 -3.88 -13.51
N LEU A 389 -0.08 -4.32 -12.26
CA LEU A 389 -0.66 -3.48 -11.20
C LEU A 389 0.35 -2.70 -10.36
N ILE A 390 1.57 -3.22 -10.19
CA ILE A 390 2.57 -2.65 -9.26
C ILE A 390 3.90 -2.27 -9.93
N SER A 391 4.02 -2.45 -11.25
CA SER A 391 5.18 -1.97 -12.00
C SER A 391 4.99 -0.54 -12.49
N TRP A 392 6.10 0.10 -12.79
CA TRP A 392 6.16 1.43 -13.38
C TRP A 392 6.92 1.39 -14.70
N ASN A 393 6.68 2.36 -15.57
CA ASN A 393 7.46 2.65 -16.77
C ASN A 393 8.23 3.97 -16.60
N ALA A 394 9.23 4.17 -17.45
CA ALA A 394 10.04 5.38 -17.47
C ALA A 394 10.19 5.90 -18.90
N LYS A 395 10.23 7.23 -19.07
CA LYS A 395 10.64 7.90 -20.31
C LYS A 395 11.39 9.19 -20.02
N VAL A 396 12.28 9.61 -20.91
CA VAL A 396 12.86 10.97 -20.86
C VAL A 396 11.74 11.96 -21.12
N GLU A 397 11.53 12.88 -20.18
CA GLU A 397 10.60 13.99 -20.33
C GLU A 397 11.28 15.21 -20.93
N ARG A 398 12.46 15.55 -20.41
CA ARG A 398 13.33 16.60 -20.93
C ARG A 398 14.78 16.34 -20.53
N GLU A 399 15.70 16.89 -21.30
CA GLU A 399 17.13 16.75 -21.04
C GLU A 399 17.86 18.02 -21.48
N ASP A 400 18.73 18.52 -20.61
CA ASP A 400 19.67 19.60 -20.89
C ASP A 400 21.10 19.19 -20.51
N GLU A 401 22.05 20.10 -20.68
CA GLU A 401 23.48 19.85 -20.37
C GLU A 401 23.72 19.39 -18.93
N SER A 402 22.86 19.82 -18.00
CA SER A 402 23.02 19.62 -16.55
C SER A 402 22.07 18.59 -15.94
N THR A 403 20.89 18.43 -16.52
CA THR A 403 19.79 17.69 -15.91
C THR A 403 19.11 16.82 -16.94
N GLN A 404 18.88 15.57 -16.55
CA GLN A 404 17.95 14.70 -17.25
C GLN A 404 16.72 14.50 -16.37
N MET A 405 15.53 14.79 -16.89
CA MET A 405 14.27 14.58 -16.20
C MET A 405 13.58 13.35 -16.77
N ILE A 406 13.29 12.39 -15.89
CA ILE A 406 12.68 11.12 -16.25
C ILE A 406 11.28 11.04 -15.66
N LEU A 407 10.27 10.93 -16.52
CA LEU A 407 8.90 10.70 -16.09
C LEU A 407 8.70 9.21 -15.75
N LEU A 408 8.19 8.94 -14.56
CA LEU A 408 7.74 7.65 -14.08
C LEU A 408 6.20 7.62 -14.05
N THR A 409 5.63 6.61 -14.68
CA THR A 409 4.18 6.34 -14.76
C THR A 409 3.91 4.92 -14.30
N CYS A 410 2.74 4.66 -13.71
CA CYS A 410 2.40 3.25 -13.42
C CYS A 410 2.14 2.51 -14.73
N ALA A 411 2.55 1.23 -14.82
CA ALA A 411 2.46 0.51 -16.09
C ALA A 411 1.02 0.40 -16.60
N LYS A 412 0.06 0.28 -15.67
CA LYS A 412 -1.37 0.26 -16.00
C LYS A 412 -1.85 1.54 -16.70
N TYR A 413 -1.33 2.70 -16.32
CA TYR A 413 -1.65 3.96 -16.99
C TYR A 413 -1.22 3.90 -18.46
N ASP A 414 0.02 3.51 -18.73
CA ASP A 414 0.54 3.47 -20.11
C ASP A 414 -0.15 2.45 -20.98
N THR A 415 -0.49 1.27 -20.42
CA THR A 415 -1.24 0.22 -21.14
C THR A 415 -2.53 0.74 -21.77
N PHE A 416 -3.23 1.66 -21.09
CA PHE A 416 -4.51 2.19 -21.56
C PHE A 416 -4.41 3.61 -22.13
N LEU A 417 -3.28 4.30 -22.00
CA LEU A 417 -3.12 5.72 -22.32
C LEU A 417 -3.54 6.03 -23.75
N GLN A 418 -2.93 5.37 -24.75
CA GLN A 418 -3.17 5.65 -26.17
C GLN A 418 -4.62 5.39 -26.57
N GLN A 419 -5.19 4.26 -26.17
CA GLN A 419 -6.58 3.92 -26.48
C GLN A 419 -7.56 4.89 -25.80
N THR A 420 -7.28 5.28 -24.55
CA THR A 420 -8.08 6.24 -23.79
C THR A 420 -8.09 7.61 -24.46
N ILE A 421 -6.92 8.10 -24.87
CA ILE A 421 -6.77 9.37 -25.59
C ILE A 421 -7.53 9.34 -26.92
N GLN A 422 -7.34 8.29 -27.74
CA GLN A 422 -8.00 8.18 -29.05
C GLN A 422 -9.54 8.16 -28.94
N ILE A 423 -10.08 7.41 -27.98
CA ILE A 423 -11.52 7.34 -27.74
C ILE A 423 -12.05 8.68 -27.22
N SER A 424 -11.28 9.36 -26.37
CA SER A 424 -11.62 10.69 -25.85
C SER A 424 -11.61 11.75 -26.97
N ALA A 425 -10.60 11.73 -27.85
CA ALA A 425 -10.47 12.63 -28.99
C ALA A 425 -11.65 12.49 -29.97
N GLY A 426 -12.04 11.25 -30.30
CA GLY A 426 -13.23 10.99 -31.14
C GLY A 426 -14.57 11.47 -30.54
N ARG A 427 -14.54 11.97 -29.31
CA ARG A 427 -15.69 12.51 -28.56
C ARG A 427 -15.44 13.95 -28.07
N ASN A 428 -14.51 14.67 -28.70
CA ASN A 428 -14.15 16.06 -28.36
C ASN A 428 -13.79 16.25 -26.88
N HIS A 429 -13.12 15.26 -26.27
CA HIS A 429 -12.68 15.27 -24.87
C HIS A 429 -13.80 15.48 -23.84
N SER A 430 -15.05 15.24 -24.21
CA SER A 430 -16.20 15.44 -23.32
C SER A 430 -16.40 14.31 -22.31
N ILE A 431 -15.57 13.26 -22.38
CA ILE A 431 -15.67 12.05 -21.56
C ILE A 431 -14.47 12.00 -20.62
N ASP A 432 -14.75 11.67 -19.36
CA ASP A 432 -13.72 11.40 -18.35
C ASP A 432 -12.84 10.22 -18.78
N LEU A 433 -11.52 10.41 -18.75
CA LEU A 433 -10.55 9.38 -19.14
C LEU A 433 -10.68 8.12 -18.26
N ASN A 434 -11.04 8.26 -16.98
CA ASN A 434 -11.26 7.13 -16.09
C ASN A 434 -12.51 6.32 -16.43
N VAL A 435 -13.54 6.93 -17.04
CA VAL A 435 -14.70 6.20 -17.56
C VAL A 435 -14.27 5.29 -18.71
N VAL A 436 -13.47 5.80 -19.65
CA VAL A 436 -12.95 5.01 -20.77
C VAL A 436 -12.05 3.89 -20.29
N TYR A 437 -11.14 4.20 -19.35
CA TYR A 437 -10.25 3.22 -18.71
C TYR A 437 -11.00 2.07 -18.04
N LEU A 438 -12.07 2.34 -17.29
CA LEU A 438 -12.85 1.27 -16.66
C LEU A 438 -13.55 0.38 -17.70
N LEU A 439 -14.07 0.98 -18.77
CA LEU A 439 -14.71 0.23 -19.86
C LEU A 439 -13.70 -0.65 -20.62
N LEU A 440 -12.48 -0.14 -20.85
CA LEU A 440 -11.37 -0.91 -21.41
C LEU A 440 -11.05 -2.14 -20.54
N GLY A 441 -11.03 -1.96 -19.21
CA GLY A 441 -10.80 -3.05 -18.26
C GLY A 441 -11.89 -4.12 -18.20
N LEU A 442 -13.12 -3.82 -18.66
CA LEU A 442 -14.23 -4.78 -18.72
C LEU A 442 -14.22 -5.64 -19.99
N ASN A 443 -13.35 -5.35 -20.95
CA ASN A 443 -13.28 -6.05 -22.24
C ASN A 443 -14.63 -6.12 -22.98
N ILE A 444 -15.39 -5.02 -22.96
CA ILE A 444 -16.67 -4.87 -23.66
C ILE A 444 -16.54 -3.92 -24.86
N CYS A 445 -17.50 -3.94 -25.78
CA CYS A 445 -17.52 -3.01 -26.92
C CYS A 445 -17.71 -1.56 -26.44
N ILE A 446 -16.61 -0.80 -26.35
CA ILE A 446 -16.56 0.52 -25.71
C ILE A 446 -17.45 1.53 -26.43
N THR A 447 -17.44 1.55 -27.76
CA THR A 447 -18.22 2.51 -28.55
C THR A 447 -19.71 2.32 -28.35
N ALA A 448 -20.18 1.07 -28.33
CA ALA A 448 -21.56 0.72 -28.03
C ALA A 448 -21.91 1.05 -26.57
N CYS A 449 -21.05 0.67 -25.63
CA CYS A 449 -21.27 0.91 -24.20
C CYS A 449 -21.33 2.41 -23.86
N LEU A 450 -20.38 3.22 -24.35
CA LEU A 450 -20.40 4.67 -24.16
C LEU A 450 -21.64 5.33 -24.78
N SER A 451 -22.08 4.85 -25.94
CA SER A 451 -23.31 5.36 -26.57
C SER A 451 -24.55 5.02 -25.74
N SER A 452 -24.64 3.80 -25.22
CA SER A 452 -25.71 3.38 -24.31
C SER A 452 -25.66 4.11 -22.98
N PHE A 453 -24.48 4.30 -22.40
CA PHE A 453 -24.27 5.07 -21.18
C PHE A 453 -24.71 6.52 -21.36
N ASN A 454 -24.35 7.17 -22.46
CA ASN A 454 -24.79 8.53 -22.75
C ASN A 454 -26.31 8.62 -22.90
N LYS A 455 -26.94 7.69 -23.64
CA LYS A 455 -28.41 7.62 -23.73
C LYS A 455 -29.06 7.42 -22.36
N TRP A 456 -28.52 6.51 -21.55
CA TRP A 456 -29.00 6.26 -20.19
C TRP A 456 -28.84 7.50 -19.30
N LYS A 457 -27.69 8.20 -19.35
CA LYS A 457 -27.43 9.42 -18.59
C LYS A 457 -28.40 10.56 -18.95
N MET A 458 -28.76 10.69 -20.23
CA MET A 458 -29.70 11.71 -20.72
C MET A 458 -31.17 11.39 -20.42
N LYS A 459 -31.50 10.15 -20.04
CA LYS A 459 -32.87 9.79 -19.64
C LYS A 459 -33.26 10.56 -18.38
N LYS A 460 -34.39 11.27 -18.45
CA LYS A 460 -34.90 12.10 -17.36
C LYS A 460 -34.99 11.28 -16.06
N GLY A 461 -34.34 11.78 -15.01
CA GLY A 461 -34.36 11.18 -13.68
C GLY A 461 -33.07 10.46 -13.27
N ASN A 462 -32.22 9.99 -14.19
CA ASN A 462 -31.03 9.22 -13.81
C ASN A 462 -29.96 10.08 -13.12
N VAL A 463 -29.66 11.26 -13.66
CA VAL A 463 -28.78 12.24 -12.99
C VAL A 463 -29.35 12.68 -11.65
N GLU A 464 -30.66 12.83 -11.54
CA GLU A 464 -31.33 13.21 -10.29
C GLU A 464 -31.28 12.08 -9.25
N LYS A 465 -31.45 10.83 -9.69
CA LYS A 465 -31.25 9.63 -8.87
C LYS A 465 -29.82 9.57 -8.32
N TYR A 466 -28.83 9.88 -9.16
CA TYR A 466 -27.44 9.98 -8.71
C TYR A 466 -27.24 11.09 -7.68
N LYS A 467 -27.75 12.30 -7.92
CA LYS A 467 -27.64 13.43 -6.96
C LYS A 467 -28.16 13.05 -5.58
N LYS A 468 -29.27 12.31 -5.50
CA LYS A 468 -29.84 11.81 -4.23
C LYS A 468 -28.94 10.81 -3.50
N ARG A 469 -28.13 10.03 -4.24
CA ARG A 469 -27.20 9.02 -3.70
C ARG A 469 -25.74 9.49 -3.62
N MET A 470 -25.44 10.71 -4.04
CA MET A 470 -24.07 11.24 -4.13
C MET A 470 -23.32 11.14 -2.79
N GLU A 471 -24.00 11.40 -1.68
CA GLU A 471 -23.41 11.31 -0.34
C GLU A 471 -23.10 9.86 0.08
N GLU A 472 -23.82 8.86 -0.45
CA GLU A 472 -23.48 7.44 -0.23
C GLU A 472 -22.14 7.10 -0.88
N PHE A 473 -21.94 7.55 -2.12
CA PHE A 473 -20.67 7.40 -2.84
C PHE A 473 -19.53 8.15 -2.15
N LYS A 474 -19.74 9.39 -1.71
CA LYS A 474 -18.70 10.17 -1.00
C LYS A 474 -18.28 9.54 0.32
N LYS A 475 -19.23 9.03 1.11
CA LYS A 475 -18.91 8.27 2.34
C LYS A 475 -18.01 7.07 2.07
N ARG A 476 -18.11 6.52 0.85
CA ARG A 476 -17.28 5.42 0.36
C ARG A 476 -16.05 5.88 -0.44
N ARG A 477 -15.65 7.16 -0.33
CA ARG A 477 -14.48 7.75 -1.00
C ARG A 477 -14.57 7.80 -2.53
N CYS A 478 -15.76 7.62 -3.10
CA CYS A 478 -15.95 7.65 -4.55
C CYS A 478 -16.12 9.11 -5.03
N CYS A 479 -15.01 9.81 -5.24
CA CYS A 479 -14.98 11.23 -5.59
C CYS A 479 -15.23 11.54 -7.08
N ASN A 480 -15.08 10.58 -7.99
CA ASN A 480 -15.31 10.80 -9.42
C ASN A 480 -16.79 10.59 -9.81
N HIS A 481 -17.50 11.70 -10.05
CA HIS A 481 -18.93 11.69 -10.34
C HIS A 481 -19.31 10.89 -11.60
N LEU A 482 -18.48 10.93 -12.64
CA LEU A 482 -18.76 10.25 -13.91
C LEU A 482 -18.52 8.74 -13.80
N VAL A 483 -17.53 8.32 -13.03
CA VAL A 483 -17.30 6.91 -12.65
C VAL A 483 -18.47 6.38 -11.80
N ASN A 484 -19.00 7.18 -10.87
CA ASN A 484 -20.13 6.76 -10.05
C ASN A 484 -21.41 6.56 -10.90
N LEU A 485 -21.68 7.50 -11.82
CA LEU A 485 -22.76 7.37 -12.80
C LEU A 485 -22.59 6.14 -13.70
N LEU A 486 -21.36 5.88 -14.17
CA LEU A 486 -21.06 4.68 -14.94
C LEU A 486 -21.37 3.41 -14.12
N SER A 487 -20.97 3.37 -12.86
CA SER A 487 -21.19 2.22 -11.98
C SER A 487 -22.68 1.93 -11.80
N MET A 488 -23.51 2.97 -11.60
CA MET A 488 -24.96 2.86 -11.58
C MET A 488 -25.51 2.25 -12.87
N PHE A 489 -25.05 2.76 -14.03
CA PHE A 489 -25.47 2.27 -15.33
C PHE A 489 -25.11 0.80 -15.55
N LEU A 490 -23.88 0.41 -15.23
CA LEU A 490 -23.41 -0.96 -15.40
C LEU A 490 -24.19 -1.93 -14.50
N PHE A 491 -24.49 -1.52 -13.27
CA PHE A 491 -25.32 -2.29 -12.33
C PHE A 491 -26.75 -2.46 -12.86
N GLU A 492 -27.42 -1.37 -13.25
CA GLU A 492 -28.79 -1.41 -13.78
C GLU A 492 -28.89 -2.20 -15.10
N SER A 493 -27.79 -2.28 -15.84
CA SER A 493 -27.69 -3.05 -17.08
C SER A 493 -27.33 -4.52 -16.85
N ASN A 494 -27.23 -4.98 -15.60
CA ASN A 494 -26.79 -6.33 -15.21
C ASN A 494 -25.39 -6.70 -15.77
N LEU A 495 -24.51 -5.71 -15.95
CA LEU A 495 -23.12 -5.91 -16.39
C LEU A 495 -22.16 -6.10 -15.20
N LEU A 496 -22.64 -5.89 -13.97
CA LEU A 496 -21.88 -6.08 -12.74
C LEU A 496 -22.45 -7.25 -11.92
N GLN A 497 -21.57 -7.92 -11.19
CA GLN A 497 -21.90 -8.98 -10.23
C GLN A 497 -21.88 -8.49 -8.77
N VAL A 498 -21.68 -7.19 -8.59
CA VAL A 498 -21.55 -6.46 -7.32
C VAL A 498 -22.38 -5.18 -7.42
N ASP A 499 -22.69 -4.55 -6.29
CA ASP A 499 -23.44 -3.30 -6.34
C ASP A 499 -22.62 -2.14 -6.94
N ASP A 500 -23.32 -1.08 -7.34
CA ASP A 500 -22.72 0.07 -8.01
C ASP A 500 -21.74 0.84 -7.11
N ILE A 501 -22.03 0.94 -5.82
CA ILE A 501 -21.16 1.59 -4.84
C ILE A 501 -19.95 0.71 -4.55
N GLU A 502 -20.13 -0.59 -4.34
CA GLU A 502 -19.07 -1.59 -4.18
C GLU A 502 -18.08 -1.52 -5.35
N TYR A 503 -18.59 -1.52 -6.59
CA TYR A 503 -17.77 -1.43 -7.79
C TYR A 503 -16.98 -0.11 -7.84
N ALA A 504 -17.67 1.03 -7.69
CA ALA A 504 -17.02 2.34 -7.69
C ALA A 504 -15.95 2.46 -6.60
N THR A 505 -16.24 1.93 -5.42
CA THR A 505 -15.33 1.98 -4.26
C THR A 505 -14.09 1.15 -4.50
N ALA A 506 -14.24 -0.09 -4.99
CA ALA A 506 -13.11 -0.96 -5.30
C ALA A 506 -12.19 -0.33 -6.35
N HIS A 507 -12.76 0.25 -7.42
CA HIS A 507 -11.98 0.88 -8.48
C HIS A 507 -11.36 2.22 -8.08
N THR A 508 -12.00 2.98 -7.20
CA THR A 508 -11.47 4.27 -6.74
C THR A 508 -10.39 4.09 -5.67
N VAL A 509 -10.64 3.30 -4.64
CA VAL A 509 -9.78 3.23 -3.43
C VAL A 509 -8.72 2.13 -3.53
N ILE A 510 -9.08 0.97 -4.09
CA ILE A 510 -8.22 -0.22 -4.07
C ILE A 510 -7.39 -0.30 -5.34
N PHE A 511 -8.04 -0.39 -6.51
CA PHE A 511 -7.33 -0.54 -7.78
C PHE A 511 -6.77 0.78 -8.30
N GLY A 512 -7.44 1.89 -7.99
CA GLY A 512 -7.05 3.21 -8.44
C GLY A 512 -7.61 3.62 -9.79
N LEU A 513 -7.82 4.92 -9.92
CA LEU A 513 -8.14 5.62 -11.16
C LEU A 513 -6.89 6.39 -11.59
N PRO A 514 -6.18 5.94 -12.65
CA PRO A 514 -4.83 6.44 -12.93
C PRO A 514 -4.82 7.81 -13.61
N PHE A 515 -5.93 8.27 -14.22
CA PHE A 515 -5.97 9.50 -15.01
C PHE A 515 -6.42 10.71 -14.19
N VAL A 516 -5.70 11.82 -14.29
CA VAL A 516 -6.00 13.13 -13.68
C VAL A 516 -6.46 14.14 -14.74
N GLU A 517 -6.97 15.30 -14.33
CA GLU A 517 -7.45 16.31 -15.29
C GLU A 517 -6.33 16.81 -16.21
N ASN A 518 -5.10 16.93 -15.68
CA ASN A 518 -3.93 17.36 -16.45
C ASN A 518 -3.58 16.42 -17.61
N ASP A 519 -3.98 15.13 -17.58
CA ASP A 519 -3.75 14.20 -18.68
C ASP A 519 -4.44 14.63 -19.97
N LYS A 520 -5.54 15.41 -19.87
CA LYS A 520 -6.22 15.96 -21.04
C LYS A 520 -5.39 17.00 -21.79
N LYS A 521 -4.36 17.59 -21.15
CA LYS A 521 -3.45 18.57 -21.77
C LYS A 521 -2.30 17.91 -22.55
N ILE A 522 -2.07 16.62 -22.32
CA ILE A 522 -1.11 15.81 -23.08
C ILE A 522 -1.68 15.49 -24.48
N ILE A 523 -3.00 15.68 -24.65
CA ILE A 523 -3.75 15.60 -25.90
C ILE A 523 -3.78 16.97 -26.57
#